data_AF-U6L8E3-F1
#
_entry.id   AF-U6L8E3-F1
#
_cell.length_a   1.000
_cell.length_b   1.000
_cell.length_c   1.000
_cell.angle_alpha   90.00
_cell.angle_beta   90.00
_cell.angle_gamma   90.00
#
_symmetry.space_group_name_H-M   'P 1'
#
loop_
_entity.id
_entity.type
_entity.pdbx_description
1 polymer ?
#
loop_
_entity_poly.entity_id
_entity_poly.type
_entity_poly.pdbx_seq_one_letter_code
_entity_poly.pdbx_strand_id
1 'polypeptide(L)'
;MRTLELVYQEIILDPKIIEFTVEDPATSFSQLRDVVCLKLAIDLGVLSPEMLYPPPQGGPPGAPSGPADSQQQQQQQQQEASQPPPEGSSSAASPGAPEASRGGPPGGPQKGGPHSGPPGVPCAECFRRALKETKSQSVRLTEILALAAVLPDPPPELLEESPVSSSSRRDWRQSDADLSAEALQQQQQQQQQEQQTAAAGQGSGAAALRRPVAAGSPRGPPAKRQGPPCGKGAPGGPRSSVGFQGGPQCLPVRLKIKRRLKRDNFDLLLELPLQQQKAELEKQWGETYAMYYRTIMKLRRLLGRRPAAAAAEAAAEQTAAQETAAAAAAAPGEQQKRRRQMS
;
A
#
# COMPACT_ATOMS: atom_id res chain seq x y z
N MET A 1 15.57 -1.70 -12.53
CA MET A 1 14.73 -0.49 -12.68
C MET A 1 14.87 0.08 -14.07
N ARG A 2 16.07 0.50 -14.49
CA ARG A 2 16.30 1.13 -15.79
C ARG A 2 15.77 0.34 -16.99
N THR A 3 15.98 -0.98 -17.03
CA THR A 3 15.45 -1.84 -18.11
C THR A 3 13.93 -1.76 -18.22
N LEU A 4 13.20 -1.83 -17.10
CA LEU A 4 11.74 -1.74 -17.13
C LEU A 4 11.28 -0.36 -17.57
N GLU A 5 11.96 0.72 -17.17
CA GLU A 5 11.66 2.07 -17.66
C GLU A 5 11.77 2.17 -19.19
N LEU A 6 12.82 1.62 -19.79
CA LEU A 6 13.01 1.62 -21.25
C LEU A 6 11.89 0.86 -21.97
N VAL A 7 11.50 -0.31 -21.43
CA VAL A 7 10.37 -1.09 -21.95
C VAL A 7 9.07 -0.27 -21.92
N TYR A 8 8.78 0.43 -20.82
CA TYR A 8 7.60 1.31 -20.77
C TYR A 8 7.69 2.47 -21.75
N GLN A 9 8.86 3.06 -21.97
CA GLN A 9 9.03 4.16 -22.92
C GLN A 9 8.69 3.71 -24.34
N GLU A 10 9.17 2.54 -24.76
CA GLU A 10 8.82 1.95 -26.05
C GLU A 10 7.32 1.64 -26.14
N ILE A 11 6.77 1.02 -25.09
CA ILE A 11 5.34 0.66 -25.04
C ILE A 11 4.45 1.91 -25.14
N ILE A 12 4.72 2.96 -24.36
CA ILE A 12 3.91 4.17 -24.32
C ILE A 12 3.90 4.85 -25.69
N LEU A 13 5.03 4.85 -26.39
CA LEU A 13 5.17 5.47 -27.71
C LEU A 13 4.51 4.67 -28.85
N ASP A 14 4.32 3.35 -28.73
CA ASP A 14 3.71 2.54 -29.80
C ASP A 14 2.17 2.56 -29.75
N PRO A 15 1.46 3.30 -30.63
CA PRO A 15 -0.01 3.39 -30.59
C PRO A 15 -0.73 2.05 -30.83
N LYS A 16 -0.04 1.01 -31.33
CA LYS A 16 -0.62 -0.33 -31.50
C LYS A 16 -0.76 -1.09 -30.19
N ILE A 17 0.06 -0.75 -29.19
CA ILE A 17 -0.03 -1.36 -27.87
C ILE A 17 -1.10 -0.63 -27.08
N ILE A 18 -2.12 -1.38 -26.66
CA ILE A 18 -3.28 -0.87 -25.93
C ILE A 18 -3.08 -1.03 -24.42
N GLU A 19 -2.45 -2.14 -24.02
CA GLU A 19 -2.26 -2.51 -22.62
C GLU A 19 -0.99 -3.36 -22.47
N PHE A 20 -0.27 -3.15 -21.37
CA PHE A 20 0.89 -3.92 -20.95
C PHE A 20 0.48 -4.86 -19.82
N THR A 21 0.64 -6.15 -20.05
CA THR A 21 0.33 -7.22 -19.09
C THR A 21 1.60 -7.96 -18.71
N VAL A 22 1.60 -8.58 -17.53
CA VAL A 22 2.65 -9.49 -17.10
C VAL A 22 1.97 -10.72 -16.54
N GLU A 23 2.36 -11.89 -17.05
CA GLU A 23 1.87 -13.19 -16.60
C GLU A 23 2.50 -13.52 -15.25
N ASP A 24 1.67 -13.82 -14.25
CA ASP A 24 2.05 -14.22 -12.88
C ASP A 24 3.26 -13.47 -12.30
N PRO A 25 3.18 -12.12 -12.19
CA PRO A 25 4.31 -11.33 -11.74
C PRO A 25 4.67 -11.67 -10.29
N ALA A 26 5.93 -12.01 -10.06
CA ALA A 26 6.46 -12.13 -8.70
C ALA A 26 6.20 -10.84 -7.88
N THR A 27 6.02 -10.96 -6.56
CA THR A 27 5.72 -9.82 -5.68
C THR A 27 6.75 -8.70 -5.79
N SER A 28 8.04 -9.05 -5.91
CA SER A 28 9.13 -8.10 -6.10
C SER A 28 9.06 -7.37 -7.45
N PHE A 29 8.63 -8.06 -8.51
CA PHE A 29 8.39 -7.45 -9.81
C PHE A 29 7.21 -6.49 -9.77
N SER A 30 6.11 -6.87 -9.11
CA SER A 30 4.95 -5.99 -8.91
C SER A 30 5.32 -4.69 -8.20
N GLN A 31 6.18 -4.77 -7.16
CA GLN A 31 6.70 -3.57 -6.48
C GLN A 31 7.60 -2.73 -7.38
N LEU A 32 8.47 -3.36 -8.16
CA LEU A 32 9.32 -2.66 -9.13
C LEU A 32 8.47 -1.93 -10.17
N ARG A 33 7.43 -2.59 -10.66
CA ARG A 33 6.44 -2.04 -11.60
C ARG A 33 5.75 -0.82 -11.03
N ASP A 34 5.22 -0.89 -9.80
CA ASP A 34 4.60 0.26 -9.13
C ASP A 34 5.52 1.48 -9.08
N VAL A 35 6.79 1.27 -8.69
CA VAL A 35 7.79 2.33 -8.59
C VAL A 35 8.10 2.94 -9.96
N VAL A 36 8.29 2.10 -10.99
CA VAL A 36 8.56 2.58 -12.36
C VAL A 36 7.37 3.33 -12.93
N CYS A 37 6.16 2.80 -12.81
CA CYS A 37 4.95 3.45 -13.31
C CYS A 37 4.71 4.82 -12.67
N LEU A 38 4.84 4.93 -11.34
CA LEU A 38 4.63 6.20 -10.63
C LEU A 38 5.74 7.20 -10.94
N LYS A 39 7.00 6.75 -11.06
CA LYS A 39 8.10 7.61 -11.49
C LYS A 39 7.86 8.15 -12.91
N LEU A 40 7.50 7.27 -13.86
CA LEU A 40 7.19 7.68 -15.23
C LEU A 40 5.99 8.62 -15.30
N ALA A 41 4.94 8.39 -14.49
CA ALA A 41 3.81 9.32 -14.43
C ALA A 41 4.23 10.72 -13.98
N ILE A 42 5.22 10.83 -13.09
CA ILE A 42 5.81 12.12 -12.68
C ILE A 42 6.64 12.71 -13.81
N ASP A 43 7.54 11.92 -14.41
CA ASP A 43 8.42 12.38 -15.50
C ASP A 43 7.62 12.86 -16.73
N LEU A 44 6.44 12.26 -16.98
CA LEU A 44 5.51 12.62 -18.05
C LEU A 44 4.56 13.77 -17.68
N GLY A 45 4.59 14.27 -16.44
CA GLY A 45 3.70 15.35 -15.98
C GLY A 45 2.24 14.92 -15.76
N VAL A 46 1.95 13.61 -15.74
CA VAL A 46 0.63 13.06 -15.43
C VAL A 46 0.34 13.17 -13.93
N LEU A 47 1.39 13.09 -13.10
CA LEU A 47 1.33 13.16 -11.65
C LEU A 47 2.26 14.27 -11.14
N SER A 48 1.76 15.12 -10.23
CA SER A 48 2.63 16.06 -9.49
C SER A 48 3.42 15.31 -8.40
N PRO A 49 4.74 15.54 -8.24
CA PRO A 49 5.53 14.94 -7.16
C PRO A 49 4.98 15.22 -5.76
N GLU A 50 4.30 16.35 -5.56
CA GLU A 50 3.71 16.75 -4.28
C GLU A 50 2.63 15.77 -3.79
N MET A 51 2.02 14.98 -4.70
CA MET A 51 1.04 13.95 -4.34
C MET A 51 1.64 12.79 -3.55
N LEU A 52 2.97 12.63 -3.54
CA LEU A 52 3.64 11.63 -2.72
C LEU A 52 3.80 12.07 -1.27
N TYR A 53 3.45 13.32 -0.95
CA TYR A 53 3.59 13.93 0.36
C TYR A 53 2.22 14.34 0.91
N PRO A 54 2.03 14.33 2.24
CA PRO A 54 0.81 14.85 2.82
C PRO A 54 0.71 16.36 2.56
N PRO A 55 -0.52 16.91 2.41
CA PRO A 55 -0.70 18.34 2.33
C PRO A 55 -0.15 19.01 3.60
N PRO A 56 0.44 20.22 3.51
CA PRO A 56 0.96 20.90 4.68
C PRO A 56 -0.18 21.14 5.67
N GLN A 57 -0.07 20.60 6.88
CA GLN A 57 -1.09 20.75 7.93
C GLN A 57 -1.17 22.18 8.52
N GLY A 58 -0.47 23.16 7.91
CA GLY A 58 -0.39 24.54 8.35
C GLY A 58 -1.47 25.47 7.79
N GLY A 59 -2.49 24.95 7.11
CA GLY A 59 -3.70 25.72 6.83
C GLY A 59 -4.42 26.08 8.14
N PRO A 60 -5.08 27.25 8.24
CA PRO A 60 -5.74 27.69 9.47
C PRO A 60 -6.66 26.56 10.00
N PRO A 61 -6.58 26.22 11.30
CA PRO A 61 -7.18 25.02 11.92
C PRO A 61 -8.73 24.98 11.95
N GLY A 62 -9.42 25.67 11.04
CA GLY A 62 -10.87 25.83 11.02
C GLY A 62 -11.55 25.53 9.70
N ALA A 63 -10.84 25.12 8.64
CA ALA A 63 -11.49 24.64 7.42
C ALA A 63 -11.62 23.11 7.49
N PRO A 64 -12.79 22.55 7.87
CA PRO A 64 -13.02 21.12 7.75
C PRO A 64 -12.92 20.76 6.27
N SER A 65 -11.85 20.09 5.87
CA SER A 65 -11.84 19.22 4.70
C SER A 65 -12.81 18.08 5.00
N GLY A 66 -14.09 18.39 4.83
CA GLY A 66 -15.20 17.61 5.36
C GLY A 66 -15.35 16.25 4.66
N PRO A 67 -16.03 15.29 5.32
CA PRO A 67 -16.33 13.95 4.81
C PRO A 67 -17.35 13.93 3.64
N ALA A 68 -17.55 15.03 2.92
CA ALA A 68 -18.55 15.16 1.86
C ALA A 68 -18.36 14.14 0.72
N ASP A 69 -17.11 13.81 0.37
CA ASP A 69 -16.82 12.80 -0.64
C ASP A 69 -17.18 11.37 -0.19
N SER A 70 -17.16 11.10 1.12
CA SER A 70 -17.52 9.77 1.63
C SER A 70 -19.03 9.50 1.55
N GLN A 71 -19.87 10.54 1.67
CA GLN A 71 -21.32 10.40 1.50
C GLN A 71 -21.70 10.22 0.02
N GLN A 72 -21.07 10.97 -0.89
CA GLN A 72 -21.35 10.86 -2.32
C GLN A 72 -20.90 9.49 -2.89
N GLN A 73 -19.77 8.97 -2.42
CA GLN A 73 -19.32 7.63 -2.79
C GLN A 73 -20.19 6.50 -2.20
N GLN A 74 -20.84 6.72 -1.06
CA GLN A 74 -21.81 5.77 -0.50
C GLN A 74 -23.14 5.78 -1.26
N GLN A 75 -23.56 6.94 -1.78
CA GLN A 75 -24.80 7.07 -2.57
C GLN A 75 -24.66 6.46 -3.97
N GLN A 76 -23.48 6.59 -4.59
CA GLN A 76 -23.19 5.95 -5.89
C GLN A 76 -23.17 4.42 -5.79
N GLN A 77 -22.77 3.86 -4.64
CA GLN A 77 -22.75 2.41 -4.41
C GLN A 77 -24.14 1.79 -4.20
N GLN A 78 -25.12 2.55 -3.68
CA GLN A 78 -26.51 2.07 -3.57
C GLN A 78 -27.19 1.98 -4.94
N GLN A 79 -26.80 2.83 -5.89
CA GLN A 79 -27.34 2.78 -7.25
C GLN A 79 -26.81 1.58 -8.06
N GLU A 80 -25.55 1.18 -7.84
CA GLU A 80 -24.95 0.03 -8.53
C GLU A 80 -25.45 -1.32 -7.98
N ALA A 81 -25.78 -1.39 -6.68
CA ALA A 81 -26.36 -2.59 -6.05
C ALA A 81 -27.85 -2.81 -6.36
N SER A 82 -28.54 -1.79 -6.90
CA SER A 82 -29.97 -1.86 -7.23
C SER A 82 -30.24 -2.23 -8.69
N GLN A 83 -29.19 -2.41 -9.52
CA GLN A 83 -29.38 -2.89 -10.88
C GLN A 83 -29.52 -4.41 -10.86
N PRO A 84 -30.66 -4.96 -11.34
CA PRO A 84 -30.82 -6.41 -11.46
C PRO A 84 -29.75 -6.96 -12.43
N PRO A 85 -29.24 -8.18 -12.19
CA PRO A 85 -28.32 -8.81 -13.11
C PRO A 85 -28.96 -8.89 -14.51
N PRO A 86 -28.19 -8.67 -15.60
CA PRO A 86 -28.72 -8.83 -16.94
C PRO A 86 -29.15 -10.29 -17.11
N GLU A 87 -30.46 -10.50 -17.16
CA GLU A 87 -31.03 -11.82 -17.41
C GLU A 87 -30.56 -12.32 -18.78
N GLY A 88 -30.10 -13.57 -18.80
CA GLY A 88 -29.44 -14.18 -19.94
C GLY A 88 -30.32 -14.16 -21.18
N SER A 89 -29.87 -13.44 -22.21
CA SER A 89 -30.44 -13.55 -23.54
C SER A 89 -29.85 -14.79 -24.23
N SER A 90 -30.38 -15.95 -23.87
CA SER A 90 -30.30 -17.16 -24.68
C SER A 90 -31.12 -16.93 -25.94
N SER A 91 -30.49 -16.89 -27.10
CA SER A 91 -31.21 -17.02 -28.36
C SER A 91 -30.41 -17.87 -29.34
N ALA A 92 -31.15 -18.84 -29.84
CA ALA A 92 -30.72 -20.00 -30.58
C ALA A 92 -30.22 -19.65 -31.98
N ALA A 93 -29.50 -20.62 -32.53
CA ALA A 93 -28.97 -20.66 -33.89
C ALA A 93 -30.01 -20.30 -34.96
N SER A 94 -29.54 -19.56 -35.97
CA SER A 94 -30.15 -19.51 -37.30
C SER A 94 -29.02 -19.54 -38.34
N PRO A 95 -28.96 -20.51 -39.26
CA PRO A 95 -28.00 -20.50 -40.35
C PRO A 95 -28.64 -19.89 -41.61
N GLY A 96 -27.87 -19.07 -42.32
CA GLY A 96 -28.07 -18.81 -43.75
C GLY A 96 -28.53 -17.40 -44.14
N ALA A 97 -27.57 -16.57 -44.56
CA ALA A 97 -27.62 -15.78 -45.80
C ALA A 97 -26.30 -15.01 -45.99
N PRO A 98 -25.75 -14.91 -47.22
CA PRO A 98 -24.60 -14.09 -47.53
C PRO A 98 -25.03 -12.76 -48.17
N GLU A 99 -24.63 -11.60 -47.65
CA GLU A 99 -24.58 -10.39 -48.48
C GLU A 99 -23.74 -9.23 -47.91
N ALA A 100 -23.02 -8.60 -48.85
CA ALA A 100 -22.77 -7.18 -48.97
C ALA A 100 -22.04 -6.42 -47.83
N SER A 101 -20.74 -6.26 -48.05
CA SER A 101 -20.06 -4.95 -48.15
C SER A 101 -20.85 -3.73 -47.66
N ARG A 102 -20.51 -3.24 -46.46
CA ARG A 102 -20.81 -1.87 -46.03
C ARG A 102 -19.56 -1.24 -45.45
N GLY A 103 -19.02 -0.27 -46.20
CA GLY A 103 -18.00 0.65 -45.70
C GLY A 103 -18.53 1.43 -44.50
N GLY A 104 -17.83 1.30 -43.38
CA GLY A 104 -18.03 2.15 -42.21
C GLY A 104 -17.39 3.52 -42.43
N PRO A 105 -18.03 4.63 -42.03
CA PRO A 105 -17.46 5.96 -42.17
C PRO A 105 -16.26 6.15 -41.23
N PRO A 106 -15.23 6.90 -41.65
CA PRO A 106 -14.05 7.16 -40.82
C PRO A 106 -14.35 8.21 -39.74
N GLY A 107 -13.94 7.91 -38.50
CA GLY A 107 -13.45 8.90 -37.53
C GLY A 107 -14.43 9.99 -37.10
N GLY A 108 -15.44 9.64 -36.29
CA GLY A 108 -16.06 10.63 -35.42
C GLY A 108 -15.07 11.08 -34.33
N PRO A 109 -14.95 12.38 -34.01
CA PRO A 109 -14.12 12.85 -32.91
C PRO A 109 -14.63 12.21 -31.63
N GLN A 110 -13.81 11.35 -31.01
CA GLN A 110 -14.12 10.75 -29.72
C GLN A 110 -14.40 11.89 -28.75
N LYS A 111 -15.66 12.00 -28.34
CA LYS A 111 -16.15 12.94 -27.33
C LYS A 111 -15.58 12.48 -25.99
N GLY A 112 -14.29 12.74 -25.79
CA GLY A 112 -13.56 12.46 -24.56
C GLY A 112 -14.13 13.37 -23.49
N GLY A 113 -15.14 12.88 -22.77
CA GLY A 113 -15.58 13.53 -21.54
C GLY A 113 -14.37 13.73 -20.64
N PRO A 114 -14.23 14.89 -19.96
CA PRO A 114 -13.13 15.11 -19.05
C PRO A 114 -13.18 14.03 -17.99
N HIS A 115 -12.20 13.12 -18.00
CA HIS A 115 -11.98 12.11 -16.97
C HIS A 115 -11.52 12.83 -15.70
N SER A 116 -12.42 13.61 -15.13
CA SER A 116 -12.19 14.49 -14.01
C SER A 116 -12.52 13.70 -12.75
N GLY A 117 -11.48 13.05 -12.21
CA GLY A 117 -11.44 12.81 -10.77
C GLY A 117 -11.43 14.14 -10.02
N PRO A 118 -11.48 14.12 -8.67
CA PRO A 118 -11.28 15.32 -7.87
C PRO A 118 -10.03 16.07 -8.35
N PRO A 119 -10.08 17.42 -8.43
CA PRO A 119 -9.04 18.21 -9.06
C PRO A 119 -7.67 17.88 -8.47
N GLY A 120 -6.74 17.49 -9.35
CA GLY A 120 -5.35 17.20 -9.00
C GLY A 120 -5.00 15.73 -8.73
N VAL A 121 -5.96 14.80 -8.62
CA VAL A 121 -5.66 13.37 -8.46
C VAL A 121 -5.96 12.62 -9.76
N PRO A 122 -4.96 11.99 -10.43
CA PRO A 122 -5.23 11.19 -11.61
C PRO A 122 -6.12 9.99 -11.25
N CYS A 123 -7.20 9.82 -12.02
CA CYS A 123 -8.04 8.64 -11.89
C CYS A 123 -7.35 7.41 -12.51
N ALA A 124 -7.88 6.21 -12.24
CA ALA A 124 -7.31 4.98 -12.78
C ALA A 124 -7.25 5.00 -14.32
N GLU A 125 -8.24 5.62 -15.00
CA GLU A 125 -8.26 5.74 -16.45
C GLU A 125 -7.14 6.64 -16.99
N CYS A 126 -6.71 7.66 -16.24
CA CYS A 126 -5.55 8.47 -16.61
C CYS A 126 -4.27 7.62 -16.64
N PHE A 127 -4.07 6.73 -15.65
CA PHE A 127 -2.93 5.81 -15.66
C PHE A 127 -3.02 4.80 -16.80
N ARG A 128 -4.20 4.23 -17.05
CA ARG A 128 -4.38 3.30 -18.18
C ARG A 128 -3.99 3.92 -19.50
N ARG A 129 -4.44 5.15 -19.78
CA ARG A 129 -4.14 5.83 -21.04
C ARG A 129 -2.69 6.29 -21.15
N ALA A 130 -2.16 6.88 -20.09
CA ALA A 130 -0.81 7.44 -20.13
C ALA A 130 0.29 6.37 -20.08
N LEU A 131 0.07 5.28 -19.34
CA LEU A 131 1.08 4.25 -19.10
C LEU A 131 0.75 2.89 -19.77
N LYS A 132 -0.38 2.80 -20.46
CA LYS A 132 -0.90 1.54 -21.04
C LYS A 132 -1.04 0.44 -20.00
N GLU A 133 -1.49 0.82 -18.82
CA GLU A 133 -1.59 -0.09 -17.70
C GLU A 133 -2.91 -0.86 -17.65
N THR A 134 -2.87 -2.02 -16.97
CA THR A 134 -4.11 -2.77 -16.71
C THR A 134 -5.02 -1.99 -15.77
N LYS A 135 -6.32 -2.31 -15.81
CA LYS A 135 -7.29 -1.73 -14.87
C LYS A 135 -6.90 -2.00 -13.42
N SER A 136 -6.52 -3.25 -13.10
CA SER A 136 -6.12 -3.65 -11.75
C SER A 136 -4.87 -2.88 -11.28
N GLN A 137 -3.84 -2.82 -12.13
CA GLN A 137 -2.61 -2.09 -11.82
C GLN A 137 -2.88 -0.59 -11.64
N SER A 138 -3.71 0.02 -12.49
CA SER A 138 -4.05 1.44 -12.37
C SER A 138 -4.82 1.76 -11.09
N VAL A 139 -5.74 0.88 -10.66
CA VAL A 139 -6.42 1.01 -9.35
C VAL A 139 -5.40 0.95 -8.21
N ARG A 140 -4.48 -0.01 -8.26
CA ARG A 140 -3.38 -0.12 -7.29
C ARG A 140 -2.51 1.14 -7.23
N LEU A 141 -2.16 1.76 -8.36
CA LEU A 141 -1.42 3.03 -8.39
C LEU A 141 -2.20 4.16 -7.69
N THR A 142 -3.52 4.27 -7.93
CA THR A 142 -4.35 5.29 -7.25
C THR A 142 -4.44 5.08 -5.74
N GLU A 143 -4.42 3.84 -5.28
CA GLU A 143 -4.43 3.52 -3.85
C GLU A 143 -3.10 3.82 -3.17
N ILE A 144 -1.98 3.55 -3.85
CA ILE A 144 -0.65 3.93 -3.37
C ILE A 144 -0.58 5.45 -3.16
N LEU A 145 -1.10 6.23 -4.10
CA LEU A 145 -1.16 7.69 -3.99
C LEU A 145 -2.10 8.16 -2.88
N ALA A 146 -3.28 7.54 -2.74
CA ALA A 146 -4.19 7.85 -1.64
C ALA A 146 -3.55 7.58 -0.27
N LEU A 147 -2.76 6.51 -0.15
CA LEU A 147 -1.99 6.22 1.05
C LEU A 147 -0.85 7.23 1.26
N ALA A 148 -0.14 7.61 0.20
CA ALA A 148 0.95 8.58 0.28
C ALA A 148 0.48 9.96 0.79
N ALA A 149 -0.72 10.38 0.41
CA ALA A 149 -1.33 11.64 0.84
C ALA A 149 -1.70 11.69 2.33
N VAL A 150 -1.86 10.54 2.99
CA VAL A 150 -2.19 10.48 4.43
C VAL A 150 -0.98 10.11 5.30
N LEU A 151 0.08 9.53 4.72
CA LEU A 151 1.30 9.16 5.45
C LEU A 151 2.04 10.40 5.96
N PRO A 152 2.46 10.42 7.24
CA PRO A 152 3.15 11.58 7.80
C PRO A 152 4.53 11.79 7.16
N ASP A 153 5.06 12.98 7.39
CA ASP A 153 6.39 13.41 6.97
C ASP A 153 7.11 14.05 8.19
N PRO A 154 8.17 13.42 8.76
CA PRO A 154 8.80 12.19 8.29
C PRO A 154 7.90 10.95 8.43
N PRO A 155 8.07 9.95 7.55
CA PRO A 155 7.37 8.68 7.65
C PRO A 155 7.61 8.00 9.00
N PRO A 156 6.62 7.29 9.59
CA PRO A 156 6.85 6.54 10.82
C PRO A 156 7.86 5.44 10.50
N GLU A 157 8.92 5.29 11.30
CA GLU A 157 9.83 4.16 11.12
C GLU A 157 9.00 2.87 11.18
N LEU A 158 8.94 2.16 10.04
CA LEU A 158 8.57 0.76 10.10
C LEU A 158 9.67 0.15 10.94
N LEU A 159 9.27 -0.40 12.08
CA LEU A 159 10.08 -1.36 12.79
C LEU A 159 10.24 -2.49 11.79
N GLU A 160 11.32 -2.43 10.99
CA GLU A 160 11.70 -3.54 10.14
C GLU A 160 11.78 -4.70 11.11
N GLU A 161 10.84 -5.64 10.98
CA GLU A 161 10.88 -6.86 11.76
C GLU A 161 12.28 -7.40 11.55
N SER A 162 13.05 -7.33 12.63
CA SER A 162 14.50 -7.49 12.66
C SER A 162 14.88 -8.58 11.68
N PRO A 163 15.74 -8.31 10.68
CA PRO A 163 15.90 -9.14 9.49
C PRO A 163 16.10 -10.58 9.94
N VAL A 164 15.03 -11.37 9.89
CA VAL A 164 15.09 -12.78 10.22
C VAL A 164 15.89 -13.38 9.07
N SER A 165 17.19 -13.48 9.29
CA SER A 165 18.14 -14.17 8.43
C SER A 165 18.28 -13.62 7.00
N SER A 166 18.73 -12.38 6.85
CA SER A 166 19.50 -12.01 5.64
C SER A 166 20.81 -12.81 5.51
N SER A 167 21.17 -13.61 6.52
CA SER A 167 22.21 -14.65 6.47
C SER A 167 21.83 -15.87 5.61
N SER A 168 20.58 -15.98 5.14
CA SER A 168 20.19 -16.99 4.14
C SER A 168 20.03 -16.33 2.76
N ARG A 169 21.01 -15.52 2.35
CA ARG A 169 21.35 -15.52 0.93
C ARG A 169 21.88 -16.91 0.63
N ARG A 170 20.99 -17.83 0.23
CA ARG A 170 21.39 -19.06 -0.47
C ARG A 170 22.30 -18.61 -1.60
N ASP A 171 23.59 -18.83 -1.40
CA ASP A 171 24.53 -18.80 -2.48
C ASP A 171 24.12 -19.95 -3.41
N TRP A 172 23.50 -19.65 -4.55
CA TRP A 172 23.11 -20.66 -5.53
C TRP A 172 24.33 -21.44 -6.09
N ARG A 173 25.56 -21.10 -5.65
CA ARG A 173 26.80 -21.82 -5.91
C ARG A 173 27.17 -22.85 -4.84
N GLN A 174 26.43 -22.98 -3.73
CA GLN A 174 26.61 -24.11 -2.82
C GLN A 174 25.97 -25.35 -3.44
N SER A 175 26.84 -26.18 -4.04
CA SER A 175 26.52 -27.47 -4.64
C SER A 175 25.70 -28.36 -3.71
N ASP A 176 24.79 -29.18 -4.26
CA ASP A 176 23.90 -30.16 -3.58
C ASP A 176 24.57 -31.20 -2.64
N ALA A 177 25.88 -31.09 -2.41
CA ALA A 177 26.63 -32.01 -1.57
C ALA A 177 26.32 -31.88 -0.07
N ASP A 178 25.93 -30.71 0.42
CA ASP A 178 25.75 -30.49 1.87
C ASP A 178 24.31 -30.73 2.36
N LEU A 179 23.30 -30.63 1.48
CA LEU A 179 21.89 -30.84 1.86
C LEU A 179 21.53 -32.32 2.07
N SER A 180 22.33 -33.24 1.52
CA SER A 180 22.14 -34.67 1.69
C SER A 180 22.66 -35.17 3.05
N ALA A 181 23.62 -34.47 3.67
CA ALA A 181 24.15 -34.82 4.99
C ALA A 181 23.18 -34.47 6.13
N GLU A 182 22.56 -33.28 6.11
CA GLU A 182 21.60 -32.88 7.15
C GLU A 182 20.29 -33.70 7.09
N ALA A 183 19.82 -34.04 5.89
CA ALA A 183 18.62 -34.87 5.74
C ALA A 183 18.84 -36.30 6.26
N LEU A 184 20.02 -36.89 6.03
CA LEU A 184 20.41 -38.20 6.59
C LEU A 184 20.54 -38.14 8.12
N GLN A 185 21.07 -37.05 8.67
CA GLN A 185 21.22 -36.89 10.12
C GLN A 185 19.87 -36.74 10.83
N GLN A 186 18.91 -36.02 10.21
CA GLN A 186 17.58 -35.83 10.77
C GLN A 186 16.73 -37.13 10.69
N GLN A 187 16.88 -37.91 9.62
CA GLN A 187 16.22 -39.22 9.50
C GLN A 187 16.76 -40.25 10.51
N GLN A 188 18.07 -40.23 10.79
CA GLN A 188 18.67 -41.14 11.77
C GLN A 188 18.25 -40.81 13.22
N GLN A 189 18.01 -39.54 13.52
CA GLN A 189 17.55 -39.12 14.84
C GLN A 189 16.09 -39.54 15.11
N GLN A 190 15.25 -39.61 14.07
CA GLN A 190 13.85 -40.05 14.19
C GLN A 190 13.73 -41.56 14.45
N GLN A 191 14.60 -42.38 13.84
CA GLN A 191 14.60 -43.84 14.09
C GLN A 191 15.07 -44.22 15.51
N GLN A 192 15.90 -43.41 16.16
CA GLN A 192 16.31 -43.69 17.55
C GLN A 192 15.19 -43.40 18.56
N GLN A 193 14.23 -42.54 18.23
CA GLN A 193 13.12 -42.22 19.13
C GLN A 193 12.05 -43.33 19.14
N GLU A 194 11.78 -43.97 18.01
CA GLU A 194 10.80 -45.07 17.94
C GLU A 194 11.25 -46.34 18.68
N GLN A 195 12.56 -46.62 18.75
CA GLN A 195 13.06 -47.79 19.49
C GLN A 195 12.94 -47.64 21.02
N GLN A 196 12.85 -46.41 21.54
CA GLN A 196 12.67 -46.20 22.99
C GLN A 196 11.20 -46.30 23.43
N THR A 197 10.25 -46.07 22.53
CA THR A 197 8.81 -46.18 22.85
C THR A 197 8.25 -47.62 22.83
N ALA A 198 8.98 -48.58 22.26
CA ALA A 198 8.50 -49.97 22.16
C ALA A 198 8.72 -50.82 23.45
N ALA A 199 9.42 -50.30 24.47
CA ALA A 199 9.79 -51.09 25.65
C ALA A 199 8.84 -50.94 26.87
N ALA A 200 7.77 -50.14 26.79
CA ALA A 200 6.97 -49.75 27.97
C ALA A 200 5.49 -50.24 27.97
N GLY A 201 5.17 -51.37 27.32
CA GLY A 201 3.78 -51.81 27.15
C GLY A 201 3.50 -53.29 27.41
N GLN A 202 3.59 -53.75 28.67
CA GLN A 202 2.96 -55.02 29.10
C GLN A 202 2.37 -54.90 30.51
N GLY A 203 1.06 -55.21 30.63
CA GLY A 203 0.31 -55.31 31.90
C GLY A 203 -1.13 -54.80 31.73
N SER A 204 -2.06 -55.56 31.14
CA SER A 204 -2.92 -56.60 31.75
C SER A 204 -3.79 -56.11 32.92
N GLY A 205 -5.12 -56.29 32.83
CA GLY A 205 -6.00 -56.28 34.00
C GLY A 205 -7.43 -55.78 33.76
N ALA A 206 -8.40 -56.68 33.90
CA ALA A 206 -9.81 -56.51 33.59
C ALA A 206 -10.68 -56.01 34.77
N ALA A 207 -11.93 -55.68 34.41
CA ALA A 207 -13.17 -55.94 35.16
C ALA A 207 -13.64 -55.00 36.30
N ALA A 208 -14.91 -54.59 36.09
CA ALA A 208 -16.03 -54.57 37.04
C ALA A 208 -16.19 -53.42 38.07
N LEU A 209 -17.35 -52.74 37.91
CA LEU A 209 -18.32 -52.34 38.94
C LEU A 209 -17.81 -51.72 40.24
N ARG A 210 -18.13 -50.44 40.46
CA ARG A 210 -19.05 -49.97 41.54
C ARG A 210 -19.18 -48.45 41.56
N ARG A 211 -20.43 -47.98 41.65
CA ARG A 211 -20.85 -46.70 42.25
C ARG A 211 -20.80 -46.87 43.79
N PRO A 212 -20.52 -45.83 44.62
CA PRO A 212 -21.56 -44.85 45.01
C PRO A 212 -21.10 -43.42 45.43
N VAL A 213 -22.06 -42.49 45.33
CA VAL A 213 -22.49 -41.41 46.28
C VAL A 213 -21.50 -40.39 46.91
N ALA A 214 -21.76 -39.11 46.56
CA ALA A 214 -21.84 -37.84 47.32
C ALA A 214 -20.76 -37.34 48.32
N ALA A 215 -20.44 -36.05 48.15
CA ALA A 215 -20.07 -34.97 49.10
C ALA A 215 -18.88 -34.20 48.50
N GLY A 216 -18.96 -32.92 48.14
CA GLY A 216 -19.32 -31.78 48.97
C GLY A 216 -18.07 -30.89 49.15
N SER A 217 -17.89 -29.87 48.30
CA SER A 217 -17.29 -28.57 48.66
C SER A 217 -17.07 -27.67 47.44
N PRO A 218 -17.54 -26.41 47.47
CA PRO A 218 -17.28 -25.41 46.43
C PRO A 218 -15.94 -24.72 46.69
N ARG A 219 -14.98 -24.84 45.75
CA ARG A 219 -13.83 -23.93 45.69
C ARG A 219 -14.24 -22.69 44.91
N GLY A 220 -14.24 -21.56 45.60
CA GLY A 220 -14.62 -20.25 45.06
C GLY A 220 -13.70 -19.74 43.94
N PRO A 221 -14.17 -18.77 43.15
CA PRO A 221 -13.40 -18.19 42.05
C PRO A 221 -12.26 -17.30 42.57
N PRO A 222 -11.08 -17.29 41.91
CA PRO A 222 -10.02 -16.37 42.26
C PRO A 222 -10.43 -14.92 41.94
N ALA A 223 -10.21 -14.05 42.92
CA ALA A 223 -10.53 -12.64 42.90
C ALA A 223 -9.91 -11.92 41.69
N LYS A 224 -10.77 -11.16 41.01
CA LYS A 224 -10.45 -10.23 39.94
C LYS A 224 -9.66 -9.05 40.53
N ARG A 225 -8.33 -9.10 40.46
CA ARG A 225 -7.47 -7.94 40.76
C ARG A 225 -7.73 -6.86 39.71
N GLN A 226 -8.42 -5.79 40.11
CA GLN A 226 -8.46 -4.56 39.34
C GLN A 226 -7.06 -3.95 39.37
N GLY A 227 -6.35 -4.04 38.25
CA GLY A 227 -5.13 -3.27 38.03
C GLY A 227 -5.46 -1.79 37.91
N PRO A 228 -4.55 -0.89 38.32
CA PRO A 228 -4.74 0.55 38.22
C PRO A 228 -4.89 0.95 36.75
N PRO A 229 -5.70 1.99 36.43
CA PRO A 229 -5.83 2.48 35.07
C PRO A 229 -4.46 2.97 34.58
N CYS A 230 -3.90 2.26 33.60
CA CYS A 230 -2.70 2.70 32.89
C CYS A 230 -2.91 4.12 32.37
N GLY A 231 -1.93 4.95 32.68
CA GLY A 231 -2.01 6.39 32.61
C GLY A 231 -2.25 6.92 31.19
N LYS A 232 -2.84 8.12 31.18
CA LYS A 232 -2.78 9.06 30.07
C LYS A 232 -1.30 9.36 29.79
N GLY A 233 -0.69 8.56 28.91
CA GLY A 233 0.64 8.83 28.38
C GLY A 233 0.62 10.14 27.60
N ALA A 234 1.60 10.99 27.87
CA ALA A 234 1.78 12.27 27.22
C ALA A 234 1.79 12.15 25.68
N PRO A 235 1.19 13.10 24.95
CA PRO A 235 1.18 13.10 23.49
C PRO A 235 2.55 13.56 22.97
N GLY A 236 3.54 12.67 22.93
CA GLY A 236 4.88 13.04 22.44
C GLY A 236 5.80 11.91 22.02
N GLY A 237 5.42 10.64 22.20
CA GLY A 237 6.25 9.52 21.76
C GLY A 237 6.22 9.32 20.24
N PRO A 238 7.34 8.91 19.60
CA PRO A 238 7.35 8.53 18.19
C PRO A 238 6.33 7.40 17.98
N ARG A 239 5.32 7.66 17.16
CA ARG A 239 4.27 6.70 16.87
C ARG A 239 4.87 5.56 16.04
N SER A 240 4.95 4.36 16.64
CA SER A 240 5.26 3.14 15.90
C SER A 240 4.35 3.01 14.68
N SER A 241 4.90 2.59 13.53
CA SER A 241 4.16 2.43 12.26
C SER A 241 2.91 1.54 12.39
N VAL A 242 2.93 0.56 13.31
CA VAL A 242 1.78 -0.31 13.62
C VAL A 242 0.56 0.52 14.08
N GLY A 243 0.80 1.60 14.84
CA GLY A 243 -0.26 2.51 15.29
C GLY A 243 -0.82 3.39 14.18
N PHE A 244 -0.05 3.65 13.12
CA PHE A 244 -0.51 4.46 11.99
C PHE A 244 -1.44 3.66 11.07
N GLN A 245 -1.07 2.41 10.76
CA GLN A 245 -1.85 1.53 9.89
C GLN A 245 -3.29 1.32 10.38
N GLY A 246 -3.48 1.22 11.71
CA GLY A 246 -4.79 1.10 12.34
C GLY A 246 -5.46 2.44 12.68
N GLY A 247 -4.77 3.57 12.46
CA GLY A 247 -5.17 4.89 12.92
C GLY A 247 -6.31 5.53 12.11
N PRO A 248 -6.95 6.58 12.67
CA PRO A 248 -8.07 7.26 12.02
C PRO A 248 -7.69 7.93 10.69
N GLN A 249 -6.46 8.42 10.56
CA GLN A 249 -5.98 9.08 9.33
C GLN A 249 -5.93 8.12 8.14
N CYS A 250 -5.61 6.85 8.39
CA CYS A 250 -5.54 5.82 7.35
C CYS A 250 -6.91 5.15 7.11
N LEU A 251 -7.91 5.38 7.98
CA LEU A 251 -9.19 4.69 7.95
C LEU A 251 -9.91 4.76 6.59
N PRO A 252 -10.03 5.93 5.92
CA PRO A 252 -10.72 6.00 4.63
C PRO A 252 -10.03 5.16 3.55
N VAL A 253 -8.71 5.24 3.48
CA VAL A 253 -7.86 4.49 2.53
C VAL A 253 -7.95 3.00 2.82
N ARG A 254 -7.82 2.60 4.10
CA ARG A 254 -7.97 1.22 4.56
C ARG A 254 -9.32 0.63 4.18
N LEU A 255 -10.42 1.33 4.45
CA LEU A 255 -11.77 0.84 4.11
C LEU A 255 -11.94 0.66 2.60
N LYS A 256 -11.45 1.61 1.79
CA LYS A 256 -11.48 1.51 0.33
C LYS A 256 -10.74 0.27 -0.17
N ILE A 257 -9.51 0.05 0.33
CA ILE A 257 -8.67 -1.07 -0.09
C ILE A 257 -9.25 -2.40 0.40
N LYS A 258 -9.73 -2.48 1.65
CA LYS A 258 -10.37 -3.70 2.17
C LYS A 258 -11.65 -4.07 1.41
N ARG A 259 -12.41 -3.10 0.91
CA ARG A 259 -13.57 -3.37 0.03
C ARG A 259 -13.13 -4.00 -1.29
N ARG A 260 -12.04 -3.51 -1.89
CA ARG A 260 -11.46 -4.12 -3.09
C ARG A 260 -10.95 -5.54 -2.81
N LEU A 261 -10.12 -5.70 -1.76
CA LEU A 261 -9.61 -7.02 -1.35
C LEU A 261 -10.74 -8.03 -1.11
N LYS A 262 -11.84 -7.61 -0.47
CA LYS A 262 -13.03 -8.46 -0.29
C LYS A 262 -13.65 -8.90 -1.62
N ARG A 263 -13.67 -8.02 -2.62
CA ARG A 263 -14.19 -8.33 -3.97
C ARG A 263 -13.24 -9.27 -4.73
N ASP A 264 -11.94 -9.01 -4.67
CA ASP A 264 -10.92 -9.79 -5.37
C ASP A 264 -10.76 -11.21 -4.78
N ASN A 265 -11.05 -11.37 -3.49
CA ASN A 265 -10.93 -12.63 -2.77
C ASN A 265 -12.30 -13.21 -2.39
N PHE A 266 -13.36 -12.84 -3.11
CA PHE A 266 -14.74 -13.20 -2.74
C PHE A 266 -14.92 -14.72 -2.58
N ASP A 267 -14.44 -15.50 -3.55
CA ASP A 267 -14.58 -16.97 -3.54
C ASP A 267 -13.88 -17.61 -2.33
N LEU A 268 -12.63 -17.18 -2.04
CA LEU A 268 -11.89 -17.64 -0.87
C LEU A 268 -12.59 -17.28 0.45
N LEU A 269 -13.16 -16.08 0.52
CA LEU A 269 -13.81 -15.59 1.74
C LEU A 269 -15.16 -16.25 1.99
N LEU A 270 -15.88 -16.68 0.95
CA LEU A 270 -17.19 -17.31 1.07
C LEU A 270 -17.16 -18.59 1.91
N GLU A 271 -16.07 -19.35 1.84
CA GLU A 271 -15.93 -20.64 2.53
C GLU A 271 -15.57 -20.50 4.02
N LEU A 272 -15.16 -19.29 4.43
CA LEU A 272 -14.63 -19.05 5.78
C LEU A 272 -15.73 -18.52 6.73
N PRO A 273 -15.71 -18.88 8.02
CA PRO A 273 -16.54 -18.23 9.04
C PRO A 273 -16.31 -16.72 9.09
N LEU A 274 -17.35 -15.95 9.42
CA LEU A 274 -17.29 -14.47 9.42
C LEU A 274 -16.13 -13.89 10.24
N GLN A 275 -15.78 -14.53 11.36
CA GLN A 275 -14.64 -14.10 12.18
C GLN A 275 -13.30 -14.30 11.46
N GLN A 276 -13.15 -15.41 10.74
CA GLN A 276 -11.96 -15.73 9.96
C GLN A 276 -11.86 -14.86 8.70
N GLN A 277 -12.98 -14.54 8.04
CA GLN A 277 -13.00 -13.57 6.93
C GLN A 277 -12.44 -12.20 7.34
N LYS A 278 -12.83 -11.71 8.53
CA LYS A 278 -12.31 -10.43 9.07
C LYS A 278 -10.82 -10.49 9.35
N ALA A 279 -10.35 -11.60 9.91
CA ALA A 279 -8.93 -11.82 10.19
C ALA A 279 -8.11 -11.89 8.89
N GLU A 280 -8.57 -12.64 7.88
CA GLU A 280 -7.88 -12.76 6.60
C GLU A 280 -7.84 -11.42 5.86
N LEU A 281 -8.95 -10.65 5.86
CA LEU A 281 -8.95 -9.30 5.28
C LEU A 281 -8.02 -8.33 6.02
N GLU A 282 -7.86 -8.46 7.34
CA GLU A 282 -6.89 -7.64 8.10
C GLU A 282 -5.45 -8.04 7.78
N LYS A 283 -5.19 -9.34 7.63
CA LYS A 283 -3.89 -9.88 7.20
C LYS A 283 -3.51 -9.40 5.80
N GLN A 284 -4.42 -9.55 4.82
CA GLN A 284 -4.21 -9.05 3.45
C GLN A 284 -4.02 -7.53 3.40
N TRP A 285 -4.75 -6.79 4.25
CA TRP A 285 -4.51 -5.36 4.44
C TRP A 285 -3.09 -5.08 4.98
N GLY A 286 -2.66 -5.86 5.96
CA GLY A 286 -1.28 -5.95 6.48
C GLY A 286 -0.24 -5.93 5.38
N GLU A 287 -0.30 -6.96 4.54
CA GLU A 287 0.62 -7.22 3.45
C GLU A 287 0.57 -6.12 2.37
N THR A 288 -0.64 -5.71 2.00
CA THR A 288 -0.86 -4.64 1.00
C THR A 288 -0.30 -3.30 1.48
N TYR A 289 -0.57 -2.93 2.74
CA TYR A 289 -0.06 -1.71 3.35
C TYR A 289 1.48 -1.70 3.38
N ALA A 290 2.10 -2.79 3.83
CA ALA A 290 3.57 -2.89 3.90
C ALA A 290 4.20 -2.78 2.50
N MET A 291 3.57 -3.35 1.49
CA MET A 291 3.99 -3.22 0.09
C MET A 291 3.87 -1.79 -0.42
N TYR A 292 2.71 -1.15 -0.23
CA TYR A 292 2.49 0.25 -0.67
C TYR A 292 3.41 1.20 0.05
N TYR A 293 3.59 1.03 1.36
CA TYR A 293 4.51 1.83 2.16
C TYR A 293 5.95 1.76 1.61
N ARG A 294 6.46 0.55 1.34
CA ARG A 294 7.80 0.39 0.75
C ARG A 294 7.93 1.08 -0.61
N THR A 295 6.91 0.98 -1.47
CA THR A 295 6.86 1.69 -2.75
C THR A 295 6.94 3.21 -2.56
N ILE A 296 6.12 3.77 -1.66
CA ILE A 296 6.08 5.22 -1.39
C ILE A 296 7.44 5.69 -0.84
N MET A 297 8.02 4.94 0.11
CA MET A 297 9.32 5.28 0.68
C MET A 297 10.44 5.23 -0.35
N LYS A 298 10.39 4.28 -1.29
CA LYS A 298 11.36 4.20 -2.38
C LYS A 298 11.20 5.36 -3.36
N LEU A 299 9.96 5.75 -3.68
CA LEU A 299 9.69 6.91 -4.53
C LEU A 299 10.15 8.22 -3.89
N ARG A 300 9.82 8.46 -2.62
CA ARG A 300 10.31 9.64 -1.86
C ARG A 300 11.85 9.69 -1.86
N ARG A 301 12.52 8.55 -1.69
CA ARG A 301 14.00 8.47 -1.79
C ARG A 301 14.54 8.78 -3.19
N LEU A 302 13.91 8.25 -4.23
CA LEU A 302 14.36 8.44 -5.62
C LEU A 302 14.14 9.86 -6.12
N LEU A 303 13.07 10.53 -5.69
CA LEU A 303 12.71 11.88 -6.13
C LEU A 303 13.36 12.97 -5.27
N GLY A 304 14.00 12.60 -4.16
CA GLY A 304 14.66 13.53 -3.26
C GLY A 304 13.69 14.25 -2.31
N ARG A 305 14.17 15.35 -1.70
CA ARG A 305 13.38 16.15 -0.76
C ARG A 305 12.14 16.73 -1.43
N ARG A 306 11.10 16.96 -0.62
CA ARG A 306 9.85 17.60 -1.04
C ARG A 306 10.15 18.87 -1.86
N PRO A 307 9.69 18.96 -3.13
CA PRO A 307 9.98 20.11 -3.98
C PRO A 307 9.58 21.45 -3.35
N ALA A 308 8.44 21.50 -2.66
CA ALA A 308 8.00 22.70 -1.94
C ALA A 308 8.95 23.11 -0.79
N ALA A 309 9.53 22.15 -0.06
CA ALA A 309 10.49 22.47 0.99
C ALA A 309 11.80 23.00 0.40
N ALA A 310 12.27 22.40 -0.70
CA ALA A 310 13.45 22.86 -1.42
C ALA A 310 13.24 24.26 -2.02
N ALA A 311 12.05 24.55 -2.55
CA ALA A 311 11.71 25.88 -3.06
C ALA A 311 11.58 26.93 -1.95
N ALA A 312 11.00 26.57 -0.79
CA ALA A 312 10.92 27.46 0.35
C ALA A 312 12.29 27.75 0.96
N GLU A 313 13.16 26.73 1.05
CA GLU A 313 14.54 26.87 1.54
C GLU A 313 15.36 27.75 0.56
N ALA A 314 15.23 27.51 -0.75
CA ALA A 314 15.85 28.37 -1.77
C ALA A 314 15.33 29.81 -1.74
N ALA A 315 14.03 30.01 -1.53
CA ALA A 315 13.44 31.35 -1.40
C ALA A 315 13.90 32.06 -0.11
N ALA A 316 14.02 31.33 1.00
CA ALA A 316 14.55 31.85 2.26
C ALA A 316 16.03 32.24 2.12
N GLU A 317 16.83 31.41 1.45
CA GLU A 317 18.24 31.68 1.17
C GLU A 317 18.42 32.89 0.24
N GLN A 318 17.56 33.03 -0.79
CA GLN A 318 17.53 34.24 -1.64
C GLN A 318 17.14 35.50 -0.87
N THR A 319 16.17 35.40 0.04
CA THR A 319 15.74 36.54 0.87
C THR A 319 16.86 36.97 1.83
N ALA A 320 17.52 36.01 2.48
CA ALA A 320 18.68 36.28 3.34
C ALA A 320 19.86 36.89 2.57
N ALA A 321 20.11 36.43 1.34
CA ALA A 321 21.11 37.01 0.45
C ALA A 321 20.76 38.44 0.01
N GLN A 322 19.48 38.73 -0.23
CA GLN A 322 19.02 40.08 -0.55
C GLN A 322 19.11 41.03 0.66
N GLU A 323 18.76 40.60 1.86
CA GLU A 323 18.91 41.41 3.08
C GLU A 323 20.38 41.75 3.38
N THR A 324 21.29 40.79 3.19
CA THR A 324 22.74 41.05 3.36
C THR A 324 23.29 41.98 2.27
N ALA A 325 22.85 41.84 1.02
CA ALA A 325 23.21 42.78 -0.05
C ALA A 325 22.68 44.20 0.20
N ALA A 326 21.44 44.33 0.68
CA ALA A 326 20.84 45.61 1.03
C ALA A 326 21.56 46.28 2.22
N ALA A 327 21.94 45.51 3.24
CA ALA A 327 22.72 46.01 4.37
C ALA A 327 24.11 46.50 3.95
N ALA A 328 24.79 45.79 3.04
CA ALA A 328 26.09 46.22 2.50
C ALA A 328 25.98 47.51 1.66
N ALA A 329 24.90 47.66 0.89
CA ALA A 329 24.67 48.85 0.07
C ALA A 329 24.30 50.11 0.89
N ALA A 330 23.81 49.95 2.12
CA ALA A 330 23.47 51.08 3.01
C ALA A 330 24.69 51.68 3.76
N ALA A 331 25.85 51.01 3.75
CA ALA A 331 27.05 51.43 4.49
C ALA A 331 27.91 52.59 3.90
N PRO A 332 27.86 52.98 2.60
CA PRO A 332 28.82 53.98 2.08
C PRO A 332 28.55 55.41 2.55
N GLY A 333 27.38 55.70 3.14
CA GLY A 333 27.01 57.04 3.59
C GLY A 333 27.81 57.55 4.80
N GLU A 334 28.26 56.67 5.71
CA GLU A 334 28.95 57.11 6.93
C GLU A 334 30.41 57.52 6.69
N GLN A 335 31.11 56.85 5.77
CA GLN A 335 32.49 57.22 5.45
C GLN A 335 32.60 58.59 4.77
N GLN A 336 31.62 58.95 3.93
CA GLN A 336 31.60 60.25 3.27
C GLN A 336 31.26 61.39 4.24
N LYS A 337 30.45 61.12 5.27
CA LYS A 337 30.14 62.10 6.33
C LYS A 337 31.32 62.34 7.27
N ARG A 338 32.10 61.30 7.60
CA ARG A 338 33.36 61.45 8.37
C ARG A 338 34.43 62.23 7.61
N ARG A 339 34.55 62.03 6.30
CA ARG A 339 35.52 62.78 5.48
C ARG A 339 35.24 64.29 5.41
N ARG A 340 33.96 64.71 5.52
CA ARG A 340 33.58 66.13 5.53
C ARG A 340 33.79 66.84 6.86
N GLN A 341 33.99 66.13 7.97
CA GLN A 341 34.25 66.75 9.28
C GLN A 341 35.74 66.99 9.56
N MET A 342 36.64 66.50 8.70
CA MET A 342 38.09 66.71 8.82
C MET A 342 38.67 67.69 7.79
N SER A 343 37.82 68.40 7.04
CA SER A 343 38.19 69.55 6.20
C SER A 343 37.49 70.79 6.72
#